data_AF-A0A0Q7YMR3-F1
#
_entry.id   AF-A0A0Q7YMR3-F1
#
_cell.length_a   1.000
_cell.length_b   1.000
_cell.length_c   1.000
_cell.angle_alpha   90.00
_cell.angle_beta   90.00
_cell.angle_gamma   90.00
#
_symmetry.space_group_name_H-M   'P 1'
#
loop_
_entity.id
_entity.type
_entity.pdbx_description
1 polymer ?
#
loop_
_entity_poly.entity_id
_entity_poly.type
_entity_poly.pdbx_seq_one_letter_code
_entity_poly.pdbx_strand_id
1 'polypeptide(L)'
;MFKLGLIDRTRRMFAEQFEADGDGFLYRKYGKGAPIRVTPRERDDFVSAFERDYPRAYLAMIAGAVVTLLGLVTIAVVIERDLSKPVIYAAVGSVSALFLIAHLRVWSAPARALERRPAVGQERSRAEMRDIMTAGTSYRYYVMMLMLFLLLLFSFSFRTEAFSGEDMFLIAFYVFASAMIASLIFRKWRFDRRNRTS
;
A
#
# COMPACT_ATOMS: atom_id res chain seq x y z
N MET A 1 16.44 -19.49 3.16
CA MET A 1 15.45 -19.21 4.21
C MET A 1 15.30 -17.69 4.35
N PHE A 2 14.50 -17.06 3.49
CA PHE A 2 14.24 -15.61 3.55
C PHE A 2 13.54 -15.29 4.87
N LYS A 3 14.07 -14.33 5.66
CA LYS A 3 13.50 -13.97 6.96
C LYS A 3 12.02 -13.59 6.82
N LEU A 4 11.17 -14.37 7.48
CA LEU A 4 9.70 -14.27 7.60
C LEU A 4 9.16 -12.92 8.08
N GLY A 5 10.00 -11.97 8.50
CA GLY A 5 9.56 -10.73 9.12
C GLY A 5 8.64 -9.84 8.27
N LEU A 6 8.75 -9.91 6.93
CA LEU A 6 7.81 -9.22 6.03
C LEU A 6 6.43 -9.86 6.07
N ILE A 7 6.37 -11.20 5.98
CA ILE A 7 5.13 -11.97 6.03
C ILE A 7 4.47 -11.81 7.40
N ASP A 8 5.24 -11.85 8.48
CA ASP A 8 4.73 -11.64 9.85
C ASP A 8 4.14 -10.25 10.03
N ARG A 9 4.78 -9.21 9.45
CA ARG A 9 4.24 -7.85 9.49
C ARG A 9 2.95 -7.74 8.69
N THR A 10 2.88 -8.31 7.48
CA THR A 10 1.66 -8.33 6.66
C THR A 10 0.54 -9.10 7.35
N ARG A 11 0.85 -10.25 7.97
CA ARG A 11 -0.09 -11.03 8.77
C ARG A 11 -0.65 -10.20 9.92
N ARG A 12 0.19 -9.50 10.68
CA ARG A 12 -0.25 -8.60 11.76
C ARG A 12 -1.17 -7.50 11.23
N MET A 13 -0.78 -6.83 10.14
CA MET A 13 -1.63 -5.80 9.50
C MET A 13 -2.98 -6.37 9.02
N PHE A 14 -3.00 -7.62 8.55
CA PHE A 14 -4.26 -8.28 8.19
C PHE A 14 -5.11 -8.58 9.42
N ALA A 15 -4.50 -9.11 10.49
CA ALA A 15 -5.17 -9.44 11.75
C ALA A 15 -5.69 -8.20 12.48
N GLU A 16 -5.05 -7.03 12.32
CA GLU A 16 -5.50 -5.74 12.85
C GLU A 16 -6.88 -5.30 12.30
N GLN A 17 -7.39 -5.91 11.23
CA GLN A 17 -8.76 -5.69 10.76
C GLN A 17 -9.82 -6.32 11.68
N PHE A 18 -9.41 -7.16 12.63
CA PHE A 18 -10.28 -7.85 13.59
C PHE A 18 -10.06 -7.26 14.99
N GLU A 19 -10.95 -6.38 15.39
CA GLU A 19 -10.91 -5.70 16.69
C GLU A 19 -11.58 -6.58 17.75
N ALA A 20 -11.02 -6.69 18.96
CA ALA A 20 -11.64 -7.45 20.03
C ALA A 20 -12.96 -6.77 20.49
N ASP A 21 -14.02 -7.56 20.69
CA ASP A 21 -15.34 -7.10 21.13
C ASP A 21 -16.01 -8.15 22.03
N GLY A 22 -15.82 -8.00 23.35
CA GLY A 22 -16.27 -8.99 24.34
C GLY A 22 -15.65 -10.37 24.09
N ASP A 23 -16.51 -11.37 23.92
CA ASP A 23 -16.12 -12.77 23.65
C ASP A 23 -15.83 -13.05 22.16
N GLY A 24 -15.89 -12.03 21.30
CA GLY A 24 -15.72 -12.15 19.85
C GLY A 24 -14.86 -11.05 19.24
N PHE A 25 -14.99 -10.88 17.94
CA PHE A 25 -14.28 -9.86 17.18
C PHE A 25 -15.21 -9.08 16.26
N LEU A 26 -14.82 -7.85 15.94
CA LEU A 26 -15.43 -7.00 14.92
C LEU A 26 -14.48 -6.91 13.73
N TYR A 27 -14.93 -7.42 12.59
CA TYR A 27 -14.23 -7.24 11.33
C TYR A 27 -14.59 -5.88 10.71
N ARG A 28 -13.57 -5.09 10.38
CA ARG A 28 -13.71 -3.86 9.59
C ARG A 28 -12.86 -3.94 8.33
N LYS A 29 -13.49 -3.95 7.16
CA LYS A 29 -12.79 -3.92 5.87
C LYS A 29 -11.84 -2.72 5.81
N TYR A 30 -10.55 -2.98 5.66
CA TYR A 30 -9.46 -1.98 5.67
C TYR A 30 -9.45 -1.08 6.92
N GLY A 31 -9.96 -1.58 8.06
CA GLY A 31 -10.06 -0.82 9.30
C GLY A 31 -11.09 0.33 9.29
N LYS A 32 -11.80 0.55 8.18
CA LYS A 32 -12.78 1.64 8.05
C LYS A 32 -14.23 1.17 8.01
N GLY A 33 -14.49 0.04 7.33
CA GLY A 33 -15.83 -0.45 7.03
C GLY A 33 -16.77 -0.55 8.24
N ALA A 34 -18.08 -0.60 7.96
CA ALA A 34 -19.07 -0.92 8.98
C ALA A 34 -18.70 -2.28 9.64
N PRO A 35 -18.70 -2.35 10.98
CA PRO A 35 -18.18 -3.50 11.69
C PRO A 35 -19.14 -4.68 11.54
N ILE A 36 -18.59 -5.86 11.29
CA ILE A 36 -19.34 -7.11 11.22
C ILE A 36 -18.82 -8.02 12.32
N ARG A 37 -19.73 -8.55 13.14
CA ARG A 37 -19.36 -9.48 14.22
C ARG A 37 -18.90 -10.81 13.63
N VAL A 38 -17.77 -11.30 14.14
CA VAL A 38 -17.16 -12.56 13.77
C VAL A 38 -16.72 -13.30 15.03
N THR A 39 -16.77 -14.63 14.97
CA THR A 39 -16.33 -15.48 16.08
C THR A 39 -14.80 -15.62 16.08
N PRO A 40 -14.19 -16.01 17.21
CA PRO A 40 -12.75 -16.29 17.27
C PRO A 40 -12.30 -17.32 16.23
N ARG A 41 -13.09 -18.39 16.05
CA ARG A 41 -12.82 -19.43 15.05
C ARG A 41 -12.79 -18.88 13.62
N GLU A 42 -13.76 -18.04 13.26
CA GLU A 42 -13.82 -17.43 11.93
C GLU A 42 -12.64 -16.51 11.65
N ARG A 43 -12.22 -15.72 12.65
CA ARG A 43 -11.02 -14.89 12.56
C ARG A 43 -9.80 -15.77 12.25
N ASP A 44 -9.63 -16.86 12.99
CA ASP A 44 -8.48 -17.74 12.84
C ASP A 44 -8.50 -18.45 11.48
N ASP A 45 -9.67 -18.87 11.00
CA ASP A 45 -9.84 -19.43 9.65
C ASP A 45 -9.47 -18.41 8.56
N PHE A 46 -9.90 -17.15 8.69
CA PHE A 46 -9.54 -16.08 7.74
C PHE A 46 -8.04 -15.76 7.77
N VAL A 47 -7.44 -15.68 8.96
CA VAL A 47 -6.01 -15.40 9.13
C VAL A 47 -5.18 -16.55 8.58
N SER A 48 -5.56 -17.80 8.83
CA SER A 48 -4.91 -18.99 8.26
C SER A 48 -5.01 -19.05 6.73
N ALA A 49 -6.20 -18.75 6.18
CA ALA A 49 -6.38 -18.66 4.73
C ALA A 49 -5.48 -17.56 4.12
N PHE A 50 -5.38 -16.41 4.77
CA PHE A 50 -4.50 -15.33 4.34
C PHE A 50 -3.03 -15.75 4.36
N GLU A 51 -2.57 -16.38 5.44
CA GLU A 51 -1.18 -16.88 5.57
C GLU A 51 -0.81 -17.88 4.49
N ARG A 52 -1.76 -18.73 4.08
CA ARG A 52 -1.55 -19.70 3.00
C ARG A 52 -1.54 -19.04 1.62
N ASP A 53 -2.48 -18.14 1.36
CA ASP A 53 -2.77 -17.66 0.00
C ASP A 53 -1.96 -16.41 -0.36
N TYR A 54 -1.58 -15.57 0.61
CA TYR A 54 -0.80 -14.35 0.38
C TYR A 54 0.61 -14.62 -0.17
N PRO A 55 1.42 -15.54 0.40
CA PRO A 55 2.75 -15.85 -0.14
C PRO A 55 2.68 -16.41 -1.56
N ARG A 56 1.65 -17.20 -1.89
CA ARG A 56 1.42 -17.73 -3.24
C ARG A 56 1.12 -16.62 -4.24
N ALA A 57 0.22 -15.70 -3.88
CA ALA A 57 -0.08 -14.53 -4.71
C ALA A 57 1.16 -13.65 -4.92
N TYR A 58 1.96 -13.46 -3.87
CA TYR A 58 3.20 -12.69 -3.95
C TYR A 58 4.28 -13.39 -4.82
N LEU A 59 4.44 -14.71 -4.69
CA LEU A 59 5.35 -15.48 -5.52
C LEU A 59 4.92 -15.46 -6.99
N ALA A 60 3.62 -15.59 -7.27
CA ALA A 60 3.07 -15.48 -8.61
C ALA A 60 3.34 -14.09 -9.22
N MET A 61 3.29 -13.02 -8.43
CA MET A 61 3.69 -11.67 -8.87
C MET A 61 5.16 -11.63 -9.28
N ILE A 62 6.07 -12.13 -8.43
CA ILE A 62 7.50 -12.15 -8.73
C ILE A 62 7.76 -12.94 -10.01
N ALA A 63 7.17 -14.13 -10.12
CA ALA A 63 7.30 -14.97 -11.31
C ALA A 63 6.76 -14.26 -12.56
N GLY A 64 5.59 -13.62 -12.48
CA GLY A 64 5.01 -12.84 -13.57
C GLY A 64 5.90 -11.68 -14.00
N ALA A 65 6.44 -10.91 -13.04
CA ALA A 65 7.36 -9.81 -13.34
C ALA A 65 8.65 -10.30 -14.01
N VAL A 66 9.23 -11.42 -13.54
CA VAL A 66 10.41 -12.04 -14.17
C VAL A 66 10.10 -12.49 -15.59
N VAL A 67 8.98 -13.20 -15.80
CA VAL A 67 8.57 -13.66 -17.14
C VAL A 67 8.37 -12.49 -18.09
N THR A 68 7.70 -11.42 -17.64
CA THR A 68 7.50 -10.22 -18.46
C THR A 68 8.81 -9.53 -18.79
N LEU A 69 9.72 -9.38 -17.82
CA LEU A 69 11.03 -8.78 -18.06
C LEU A 69 11.84 -9.62 -19.06
N LEU A 70 11.90 -10.94 -18.88
CA LEU A 70 12.57 -11.85 -19.81
C LEU A 70 11.96 -11.78 -21.21
N GLY A 71 10.63 -11.67 -21.32
CA GLY A 71 9.93 -11.49 -22.58
C GLY A 71 10.32 -10.18 -23.29
N LEU A 72 10.35 -9.06 -22.55
CA LEU A 72 10.76 -7.76 -23.09
C LEU A 72 12.23 -7.79 -23.54
N VAL A 73 13.12 -8.35 -22.74
CA VAL A 73 14.54 -8.51 -23.08
C VAL A 73 14.72 -9.39 -24.31
N THR A 74 13.98 -10.50 -24.40
CA THR A 74 14.04 -11.41 -25.55
C THR A 74 13.59 -10.69 -26.83
N ILE A 75 12.49 -9.93 -26.79
CA ILE A 75 12.03 -9.19 -27.96
C ILE A 75 13.04 -8.10 -28.37
N ALA A 76 13.58 -7.36 -27.41
CA ALA A 76 14.52 -6.29 -27.69
C ALA A 76 15.87 -6.80 -28.23
N VAL A 77 16.41 -7.85 -27.60
CA VAL A 77 17.79 -8.29 -27.86
C VAL A 77 17.85 -9.42 -28.89
N VAL A 78 16.95 -10.40 -28.81
CA VAL A 78 17.02 -11.61 -29.65
C VAL A 78 16.27 -11.42 -30.97
N ILE A 79 15.13 -10.72 -30.94
CA ILE A 79 14.33 -10.42 -32.13
C ILE A 79 14.79 -9.09 -32.77
N GLU A 80 15.76 -8.39 -32.17
CA GLU A 80 16.31 -7.10 -32.63
C GLU A 80 15.22 -6.06 -32.93
N ARG A 81 14.15 -6.07 -32.13
CA ARG A 81 13.05 -5.10 -32.28
C ARG A 81 13.10 -4.04 -31.19
N ASP A 82 13.23 -2.80 -31.62
CA ASP A 82 13.04 -1.66 -30.72
C ASP A 82 11.60 -1.64 -30.18
N LEU A 83 11.51 -1.80 -28.85
CA LEU A 83 10.25 -1.68 -28.15
C LEU A 83 9.96 -0.21 -27.90
N SER A 84 8.85 0.26 -28.48
CA SER A 84 8.38 1.60 -28.18
C SER A 84 7.99 1.71 -26.70
N LYS A 85 8.21 2.88 -26.09
CA LYS A 85 7.85 3.16 -24.69
C LYS A 85 6.40 2.72 -24.35
N PRO A 86 5.38 2.95 -25.22
CA PRO A 86 4.02 2.48 -24.95
C PRO A 86 3.88 0.97 -24.76
N VAL A 87 4.64 0.15 -25.50
CA VAL A 87 4.59 -1.32 -25.37
C VAL A 87 5.14 -1.77 -24.01
N ILE A 88 6.26 -1.17 -23.58
CA ILE A 88 6.87 -1.44 -22.28
C ILE A 88 5.90 -1.05 -21.16
N TYR A 89 5.29 0.13 -21.25
CA TYR A 89 4.30 0.59 -20.26
C TYR A 89 3.06 -0.31 -20.23
N ALA A 90 2.57 -0.76 -21.39
CA ALA A 90 1.45 -1.70 -21.46
C ALA A 90 1.77 -3.04 -20.79
N ALA A 91 2.97 -3.58 -21.03
CA ALA A 91 3.42 -4.83 -20.41
C ALA A 91 3.52 -4.71 -18.88
N VAL A 92 4.21 -3.67 -18.38
CA VAL A 92 4.36 -3.41 -16.94
C VAL A 92 3.00 -3.13 -16.29
N GLY A 93 2.17 -2.32 -16.94
CA GLY A 93 0.83 -1.99 -16.47
C GLY A 93 -0.07 -3.22 -16.33
N SER A 94 -0.01 -4.13 -17.31
CA SER A 94 -0.81 -5.37 -17.30
C SER A 94 -0.44 -6.29 -16.15
N VAL A 95 0.85 -6.53 -15.91
CA VAL A 95 1.32 -7.35 -14.78
C VAL A 95 0.93 -6.72 -13.45
N SER A 96 1.12 -5.40 -13.33
CA SER A 96 0.77 -4.65 -12.13
C SER A 96 -0.73 -4.70 -11.83
N ALA A 97 -1.57 -4.61 -12.86
CA ALA A 97 -3.02 -4.72 -12.72
C ALA A 97 -3.46 -6.13 -12.26
N LEU A 98 -2.90 -7.18 -12.86
CA LEU A 98 -3.17 -8.56 -12.44
C LEU A 98 -2.77 -8.79 -10.99
N PHE A 99 -1.61 -8.28 -10.57
CA PHE A 99 -1.18 -8.34 -9.18
C PHE A 99 -2.14 -7.60 -8.27
N LEU A 100 -2.53 -6.37 -8.61
CA LEU A 100 -3.45 -5.58 -7.80
C LEU A 100 -4.78 -6.32 -7.61
N ILE A 101 -5.31 -6.94 -8.66
CA ILE A 101 -6.54 -7.75 -8.58
C ILE A 101 -6.36 -8.93 -7.62
N ALA A 102 -5.27 -9.69 -7.76
CA ALA A 102 -4.97 -10.82 -6.87
C ALA A 102 -4.79 -10.37 -5.41
N HIS A 103 -4.05 -9.29 -5.19
CA HIS A 103 -3.84 -8.68 -3.89
C HIS A 103 -5.17 -8.26 -3.25
N LEU A 104 -5.99 -7.49 -3.97
CA LEU A 104 -7.31 -7.07 -3.50
C LEU A 104 -8.20 -8.27 -3.21
N ARG A 105 -8.12 -9.34 -4.01
CA ARG A 105 -8.90 -10.55 -3.80
C ARG A 105 -8.47 -11.32 -2.54
N VAL A 106 -7.18 -11.41 -2.23
CA VAL A 106 -6.72 -12.02 -0.98
C VAL A 106 -7.14 -11.16 0.22
N TRP A 107 -6.90 -9.84 0.15
CA TRP A 107 -7.19 -8.92 1.26
C TRP A 107 -8.67 -8.73 1.56
N SER A 108 -9.54 -8.83 0.55
CA SER A 108 -10.99 -8.73 0.73
C SER A 108 -11.69 -10.07 0.95
N ALA A 109 -10.95 -11.16 1.19
CA ALA A 109 -11.55 -12.48 1.42
C ALA A 109 -12.57 -12.49 2.58
N PRO A 110 -12.31 -11.90 3.76
CA PRO A 110 -13.29 -11.86 4.83
C PRO A 110 -14.52 -11.02 4.44
N ALA A 111 -14.30 -9.85 3.81
CA ALA A 111 -15.41 -9.00 3.36
C ALA A 111 -16.34 -9.73 2.38
N ARG A 112 -15.81 -10.55 1.47
CA ARG A 112 -16.64 -11.36 0.55
C ARG A 112 -17.39 -12.47 1.28
N ALA A 113 -16.73 -13.14 2.22
CA ALA A 113 -17.37 -14.21 3.01
C ALA A 113 -18.48 -13.67 3.92
N LEU A 114 -18.35 -12.41 4.37
CA LEU A 114 -19.26 -11.76 5.32
C LEU A 114 -20.28 -10.82 4.66
N GLU A 115 -20.30 -10.71 3.33
CA GLU A 115 -21.08 -9.72 2.58
C GLU A 115 -22.60 -9.75 2.90
N ARG A 116 -23.12 -10.93 3.24
CA ARG A 116 -24.55 -11.12 3.56
C ARG A 116 -24.89 -10.92 5.04
N ARG A 117 -23.91 -10.63 5.90
CA ARG A 117 -24.14 -10.46 7.34
C ARG A 117 -24.50 -9.01 7.66
N PRO A 118 -25.43 -8.77 8.60
CA PRO A 118 -25.75 -7.42 9.03
C PRO A 118 -24.54 -6.80 9.75
N ALA A 119 -24.28 -5.53 9.47
CA ALA A 119 -23.33 -4.74 10.25
C ALA A 119 -23.93 -4.43 11.62
N VAL A 120 -23.08 -4.44 12.66
CA VAL A 120 -23.49 -4.19 14.05
C VAL A 120 -23.27 -2.74 14.49
N GLY A 121 -22.77 -1.88 13.59
CA GLY A 121 -22.50 -0.48 13.89
C GLY A 121 -22.23 0.33 12.63
N GLN A 122 -21.80 1.58 12.81
CA GLN A 122 -21.52 2.49 11.70
C GLN A 122 -20.09 2.34 11.17
N GLU A 123 -19.93 2.68 9.89
CA GLU A 123 -18.62 2.86 9.27
C GLU A 123 -17.86 3.99 9.97
N ARG A 124 -16.53 3.84 10.11
CA ARG A 124 -15.71 4.95 10.62
C ARG A 124 -15.77 6.13 9.66
N SER A 125 -15.96 7.31 10.23
CA SER A 125 -15.92 8.56 9.49
C SER A 125 -14.53 8.81 8.90
N ARG A 126 -14.46 9.64 7.86
CA ARG A 126 -13.17 10.06 7.28
C ARG A 126 -12.30 10.80 8.29
N ALA A 127 -12.91 11.51 9.24
CA ALA A 127 -12.20 12.24 10.29
C ALA A 127 -11.53 11.27 11.27
N GLU A 128 -12.26 10.27 11.76
CA GLU A 128 -11.71 9.25 12.67
C GLU A 128 -10.57 8.47 12.03
N MET A 129 -10.72 8.04 10.78
CA MET A 129 -9.64 7.33 10.07
C MET A 129 -8.40 8.19 9.91
N ARG A 130 -8.57 9.49 9.64
CA ARG A 130 -7.44 10.42 9.56
C ARG A 130 -6.74 10.55 10.91
N ASP A 131 -7.48 10.61 11.99
CA ASP A 131 -6.93 10.73 13.34
C ASP A 131 -6.18 9.45 13.75
N ILE A 132 -6.74 8.27 13.45
CA ILE A 132 -6.07 6.96 13.64
C ILE A 132 -4.77 6.89 12.85
N MET A 133 -4.79 7.22 11.56
CA MET A 133 -3.58 7.22 10.71
C MET A 133 -2.53 8.22 11.20
N THR A 134 -2.96 9.42 11.62
CA THR A 134 -2.07 10.46 12.13
C THR A 134 -1.42 10.06 13.45
N ALA A 135 -2.19 9.42 14.34
CA ALA A 135 -1.71 8.90 15.61
C ALA A 135 -0.67 7.77 15.42
N GLY A 136 -0.99 6.78 14.57
CA GLY A 136 -0.15 5.60 14.35
C GLY A 136 1.12 5.85 13.54
N THR A 137 1.19 6.93 12.76
CA THR A 137 2.36 7.22 11.91
C THR A 137 3.45 7.96 12.68
N SER A 138 4.66 7.40 12.73
CA SER A 138 5.83 8.04 13.35
C SER A 138 6.34 9.24 12.54
N TYR A 139 6.77 10.33 13.22
CA TYR A 139 7.44 11.46 12.56
C TYR A 139 8.63 11.05 11.71
N ARG A 140 9.37 10.02 12.15
CA ARG A 140 10.55 9.53 11.44
C ARG A 140 10.22 9.12 10.00
N TYR A 141 9.04 8.53 9.79
CA TYR A 141 8.60 8.16 8.45
C TYR A 141 8.41 9.39 7.55
N TYR A 142 7.73 10.42 8.04
CA TYR A 142 7.52 11.64 7.26
C TYR A 142 8.82 12.39 6.98
N VAL A 143 9.70 12.51 7.98
CA VAL A 143 11.02 13.17 7.81
C VAL A 143 11.86 12.42 6.77
N MET A 144 11.91 11.08 6.84
CA MET A 144 12.63 10.27 5.86
C MET A 144 12.07 10.42 4.45
N MET A 145 10.74 10.43 4.29
CA MET A 145 10.10 10.67 2.98
C MET A 145 10.40 12.07 2.47
N LEU A 146 10.32 13.10 3.32
CA LEU A 146 10.67 14.47 2.93
C LEU A 146 12.12 14.56 2.47
N MET A 147 13.06 13.98 3.23
CA MET A 147 14.47 13.94 2.84
C MET A 147 14.69 13.20 1.52
N LEU A 148 14.00 12.09 1.28
CA LEU A 148 14.07 11.36 0.02
C LEU A 148 13.63 12.23 -1.17
N PHE A 149 12.48 12.89 -1.07
CA PHE A 149 12.01 13.76 -2.15
C PHE A 149 12.89 14.98 -2.38
N LEU A 150 13.45 15.57 -1.31
CA LEU A 150 14.42 16.65 -1.42
C LEU A 150 15.74 16.17 -2.05
N LEU A 151 16.20 14.95 -1.74
CA LEU A 151 17.39 14.37 -2.36
C LEU A 151 17.15 14.06 -3.85
N LEU A 152 15.98 13.52 -4.20
CA LEU A 152 15.58 13.33 -5.60
C LEU A 152 15.55 14.67 -6.33
N LEU A 153 14.94 15.70 -5.75
CA LEU A 153 14.93 17.05 -6.32
C LEU A 153 16.34 17.63 -6.46
N PHE A 154 17.19 17.48 -5.45
CA PHE A 154 18.59 17.94 -5.47
C PHE A 154 19.40 17.22 -6.55
N SER A 155 19.14 15.94 -6.82
CA SER A 155 19.84 15.19 -7.87
C SER A 155 19.62 15.76 -9.27
N PHE A 156 18.50 16.47 -9.51
CA PHE A 156 18.26 17.17 -10.78
C PHE A 156 19.17 18.39 -10.94
N SER A 157 19.67 18.98 -9.86
CA SER A 157 20.57 20.15 -9.94
C SER A 157 21.92 19.85 -10.61
N PHE A 158 22.32 18.57 -10.65
CA PHE A 158 23.55 18.11 -11.32
C PHE A 158 23.32 17.71 -12.79
N ARG A 159 22.09 17.75 -13.29
CA ARG A 159 21.81 17.47 -14.69
C ARG A 159 21.92 18.78 -15.48
N THR A 160 22.84 18.83 -16.43
CA THR A 160 23.08 20.00 -17.29
C THR A 160 21.90 20.31 -18.23
N GLU A 161 20.97 19.37 -18.42
CA GLU A 161 19.80 19.49 -19.31
C GLU A 161 18.45 19.52 -18.56
N ALA A 162 18.43 19.85 -17.27
CA ALA A 162 17.29 19.69 -16.35
C ALA A 162 15.99 20.49 -16.66
N PHE A 163 15.83 21.02 -17.87
CA PHE A 163 14.69 21.84 -18.29
C PHE A 163 13.97 21.28 -19.52
N SER A 164 14.11 19.99 -19.82
CA SER A 164 13.18 19.34 -20.76
C SER A 164 11.75 19.34 -20.18
N GLY A 165 10.71 19.28 -21.03
CA GLY A 165 9.32 19.27 -20.58
C GLY A 165 8.99 18.09 -19.64
N GLU A 166 9.65 16.95 -19.83
CA GLU A 166 9.53 15.78 -18.96
C GLU A 166 10.18 16.04 -17.58
N ASP A 167 11.36 16.69 -17.56
CA ASP A 167 12.05 17.03 -16.31
C ASP A 167 11.28 18.07 -15.50
N MET A 168 10.68 19.07 -16.15
CA MET A 168 9.83 20.07 -15.48
C MET A 168 8.63 19.42 -14.77
N PHE A 169 8.00 18.42 -15.40
CA PHE A 169 6.91 17.68 -14.77
C PHE A 169 7.37 16.92 -13.52
N LEU A 170 8.53 16.25 -13.59
CA LEU A 170 9.10 15.53 -12.45
C LEU A 170 9.51 16.47 -11.31
N ILE A 171 10.14 17.59 -11.63
CA ILE A 171 10.48 18.64 -10.65
C ILE A 171 9.23 19.14 -9.94
N ALA A 172 8.19 19.51 -10.69
CA ALA A 172 6.92 19.95 -10.13
C ALA A 172 6.28 18.88 -9.22
N PHE A 173 6.31 17.61 -9.65
CA PHE A 173 5.83 16.49 -8.85
C PHE A 173 6.60 16.36 -7.52
N TYR A 174 7.93 16.43 -7.52
CA TYR A 174 8.74 16.31 -6.30
C TYR A 174 8.59 17.51 -5.35
N VAL A 175 8.48 18.73 -5.88
CA VAL A 175 8.18 19.93 -5.08
C VAL A 175 6.82 19.78 -4.41
N PHE A 176 5.80 19.39 -5.18
CA PHE A 176 4.45 19.15 -4.67
C PHE A 176 4.42 18.05 -3.60
N ALA A 177 5.07 16.91 -3.86
CA ALA A 177 5.16 15.80 -2.91
C ALA A 177 5.85 16.23 -1.59
N SER A 178 6.93 17.01 -1.68
CA SER A 178 7.64 17.55 -0.52
C SER A 178 6.76 18.49 0.30
N ALA A 179 6.05 19.43 -0.35
CA ALA A 179 5.12 20.34 0.31
C ALA A 179 3.96 19.59 0.98
N MET A 180 3.44 18.55 0.32
CA MET A 180 2.40 17.68 0.88
C MET A 180 2.89 16.97 2.14
N ILE A 181 4.10 16.40 2.14
CA ILE A 181 4.67 15.73 3.32
C ILE A 181 4.93 16.73 4.45
N ALA A 182 5.45 17.92 4.16
CA ALA A 182 5.61 18.97 5.17
C ALA A 182 4.26 19.36 5.80
N SER A 183 3.20 19.44 4.99
CA SER A 183 1.82 19.65 5.48
C SER A 183 1.36 18.51 6.42
N LEU A 184 1.68 17.25 6.10
CA LEU A 184 1.36 16.10 6.95
C LEU A 184 2.14 16.14 8.28
N ILE A 185 3.41 16.52 8.27
CA ILE A 185 4.23 16.72 9.49
C ILE A 185 3.58 17.78 10.37
N PHE A 186 3.24 18.94 9.79
CA PHE A 186 2.60 20.03 10.53
C PHE A 186 1.23 19.64 11.10
N ARG A 187 0.44 18.87 10.34
CA ARG A 187 -0.84 18.32 10.81
C ARG A 187 -0.65 17.37 11.99
N LYS A 188 0.33 16.47 11.93
CA LYS A 188 0.66 15.57 13.04
C LYS A 188 1.10 16.35 14.28
N TRP A 189 1.94 17.37 14.10
CA TRP A 189 2.35 18.26 15.20
C TRP A 189 1.18 18.95 15.87
N ARG A 190 0.21 19.46 15.10
CA ARG A 190 -1.01 20.03 15.65
C ARG A 190 -1.88 18.99 16.38
N PHE A 191 -1.99 17.77 15.85
CA PHE A 191 -2.74 16.69 16.49
C PHE A 191 -2.13 16.31 17.84
N ASP A 192 -0.83 16.04 17.89
CA ASP A 192 -0.13 15.67 19.12
C ASP A 192 -0.17 16.80 20.16
N ARG A 193 -0.17 18.06 19.74
CA ARG A 193 -0.29 19.22 20.66
C ARG A 193 -1.67 19.28 21.33
N ARG A 194 -2.76 19.00 20.59
CA ARG A 194 -4.13 19.01 21.15
C ARG A 194 -4.33 17.90 22.18
N ASN A 195 -3.77 16.72 21.93
CA ASN A 195 -3.94 15.56 22.80
C ASN A 195 -3.03 15.58 24.04
N ARG A 196 -2.06 16.49 24.12
CA ARG A 196 -1.22 16.70 25.32
C ARG A 196 -1.87 17.62 26.35
N THR A 197 -2.89 18.39 25.96
CA THR A 197 -3.57 19.37 26.81
C THR A 197 -4.92 18.89 27.34
N SER A 198 -5.35 17.69 26.92
CA SER A 198 -6.54 16.96 27.39
C SER A 198 -6.14 15.86 28.35
#